data_AF-A0A971XRY6-F1
#
_entry.id   AF-A0A971XRY6-F1
#
_cell.length_a   1.000
_cell.length_b   1.000
_cell.length_c   1.000
_cell.angle_alpha   90.00
_cell.angle_beta   90.00
_cell.angle_gamma   90.00
#
_symmetry.space_group_name_H-M   'P 1'
#
loop_
_entity.id
_entity.type
_entity.pdbx_description
1 polymer ?
#
loop_
_entity_poly.entity_id
_entity_poly.type
_entity_poly.pdbx_seq_one_letter_code
_entity_poly.pdbx_strand_id
1 'polypeptide(L)'
;LQDIFDRLLDTAPQKPVLTVENRELKAVALGGSIVWFDFATLCGGPRSQNDYLDLASRFQTIILSDVPRMAARQASEARRFTWLIDVLYDHKVKLIMSADCEPEELYVQGPMANEFHRTVSRILEMQSREYLESERRETVAL
;
A
#
# COMPACT_ATOMS: atom_id res chain seq x y z
N LEU A 1 -3.41 -7.70 12.79
CA LEU A 1 -3.88 -6.55 11.97
C LEU A 1 -5.25 -6.05 12.40
N GLN A 2 -6.22 -6.91 12.73
CA GLN A 2 -7.54 -6.48 13.23
C GLN A 2 -7.46 -5.54 14.44
N ASP A 3 -6.74 -5.93 15.51
CA ASP A 3 -6.57 -5.07 16.69
C ASP A 3 -5.95 -3.70 16.38
N ILE A 4 -5.08 -3.63 15.37
CA ILE A 4 -4.46 -2.38 14.94
C ILE A 4 -5.49 -1.52 14.22
N PHE A 5 -6.23 -2.12 13.28
CA PHE A 5 -7.30 -1.44 12.57
C PHE A 5 -8.32 -0.84 13.55
N ASP A 6 -8.81 -1.64 14.51
CA ASP A 6 -9.82 -1.21 15.48
C ASP A 6 -9.33 -0.07 16.38
N ARG A 7 -8.04 -0.02 16.71
CA ARG A 7 -7.43 1.07 17.49
C ARG A 7 -7.26 2.36 16.69
N LEU A 8 -7.11 2.25 15.37
CA LEU A 8 -6.89 3.40 14.51
C LEU A 8 -8.21 4.01 14.04
N LEU A 9 -9.31 3.25 14.06
CA LEU A 9 -10.63 3.72 13.63
C LEU A 9 -11.00 5.08 14.24
N ASP A 10 -11.19 6.04 13.35
CA ASP A 10 -11.67 7.40 13.65
C ASP A 10 -13.20 7.51 13.49
N THR A 11 -13.82 6.54 12.81
CA THR A 11 -15.26 6.47 12.55
C THR A 11 -15.74 5.02 12.60
N ALA A 12 -17.06 4.82 12.59
CA ALA A 12 -17.64 3.48 12.53
C ALA A 12 -17.22 2.74 11.24
N PRO A 13 -17.00 1.41 11.29
CA PRO A 13 -16.70 0.62 10.09
C PRO A 13 -17.75 0.81 8.99
N GLN A 14 -17.28 0.97 7.76
CA GLN A 14 -18.10 1.15 6.56
C GLN A 14 -18.15 -0.15 5.75
N LYS A 15 -19.06 -0.21 4.77
CA LYS A 15 -19.06 -1.31 3.81
C LYS A 15 -17.71 -1.34 3.09
N PRO A 16 -16.98 -2.46 3.06
CA PRO A 16 -15.61 -2.50 2.56
C PRO A 16 -15.59 -2.66 1.03
N VAL A 17 -16.39 -1.86 0.33
CA VAL A 17 -16.44 -1.80 -1.12
C VAL A 17 -16.24 -0.35 -1.51
N LEU A 18 -15.26 -0.11 -2.36
CA LEU A 18 -14.86 1.22 -2.79
C LEU A 18 -14.63 1.24 -4.29
N THR A 19 -15.12 2.30 -4.92
CA THR A 19 -14.87 2.55 -6.33
C THR A 19 -13.61 3.39 -6.45
N VAL A 20 -12.57 2.81 -7.04
CA VAL A 20 -11.33 3.50 -7.40
C VAL A 20 -11.30 3.60 -8.91
N GLU A 21 -11.20 4.84 -9.40
CA GLU A 21 -11.49 5.16 -10.80
C GLU A 21 -12.85 4.59 -11.24
N ASN A 22 -12.88 3.64 -12.18
CA ASN A 22 -14.08 2.97 -12.69
C ASN A 22 -14.18 1.50 -12.23
N ARG A 23 -13.50 1.12 -11.15
CA ARG A 23 -13.39 -0.28 -10.70
C ARG A 23 -13.74 -0.42 -9.22
N GLU A 24 -14.55 -1.41 -8.91
CA GLU A 24 -14.83 -1.79 -7.53
C GLU A 24 -13.66 -2.59 -6.95
N LEU A 25 -13.23 -2.19 -5.76
CA LEU A 25 -12.26 -2.89 -4.92
C LEU A 25 -12.96 -3.32 -3.64
N LYS A 26 -12.70 -4.57 -3.24
CA LYS A 26 -13.14 -5.10 -1.96
C LYS A 26 -12.01 -4.95 -0.96
N ALA A 27 -12.18 -4.03 -0.02
CA ALA A 27 -11.31 -3.96 1.14
C ALA A 27 -11.59 -5.16 2.07
N VAL A 28 -10.62 -5.45 2.93
CA VAL A 28 -10.84 -6.28 4.12
C VAL A 28 -11.68 -5.49 5.13
N ALA A 29 -11.31 -4.22 5.34
CA ALA A 29 -12.01 -3.31 6.23
C ALA A 29 -11.82 -1.85 5.80
N LEU A 30 -12.79 -1.01 6.12
CA LEU A 30 -12.82 0.41 5.77
C LEU A 30 -13.40 1.22 6.93
N GLY A 31 -12.76 2.32 7.30
CA GLY A 31 -13.24 3.23 8.34
C GLY A 31 -12.55 4.58 8.25
N GLY A 32 -13.34 5.63 8.02
CA GLY A 32 -12.92 7.03 7.90
C GLY A 32 -11.69 7.21 7.03
N SER A 33 -10.58 7.64 7.62
CA SER A 33 -9.32 7.89 6.91
C SER A 33 -8.41 6.67 6.73
N ILE A 34 -8.91 5.46 7.05
CA ILE A 34 -8.15 4.21 7.06
C ILE A 34 -8.83 3.16 6.18
N VAL A 35 -8.00 2.45 5.40
CA VAL A 35 -8.45 1.32 4.60
C VAL A 35 -7.48 0.15 4.71
N TRP A 36 -8.01 -1.07 4.72
CA TRP A 36 -7.23 -2.30 4.74
C TRP A 36 -7.54 -3.15 3.50
N PHE A 37 -6.51 -3.51 2.74
CA PHE A 37 -6.58 -4.51 1.67
C PHE A 37 -5.62 -5.69 1.89
N ASP A 38 -5.90 -6.82 1.26
CA ASP A 38 -4.90 -7.85 1.02
C ASP A 38 -4.04 -7.51 -0.23
N PHE A 39 -2.85 -8.11 -0.30
CA PHE A 39 -1.91 -7.90 -1.42
C PHE A 39 -2.52 -8.32 -2.76
N ALA A 40 -3.29 -9.41 -2.82
CA ALA A 40 -3.88 -9.90 -4.05
C ALA A 40 -4.86 -8.88 -4.67
N THR A 41 -5.62 -8.16 -3.85
CA THR A 41 -6.58 -7.14 -4.28
C THR A 41 -5.88 -5.91 -4.87
N LEU A 42 -4.81 -5.44 -4.21
CA LEU A 42 -4.08 -4.24 -4.65
C LEU A 42 -3.00 -4.50 -5.68
N CYS A 43 -2.41 -5.70 -5.74
CA CYS A 43 -1.28 -5.98 -6.63
C CYS A 43 -1.51 -7.17 -7.56
N GLY A 44 -2.52 -8.01 -7.36
CA GLY A 44 -2.83 -9.14 -8.24
C GLY A 44 -3.69 -8.78 -9.46
N GLY A 45 -4.57 -7.79 -9.32
CA GLY A 45 -5.46 -7.34 -10.40
C GLY A 45 -4.83 -6.32 -11.36
N PRO A 46 -5.57 -5.92 -12.41
CA PRO A 46 -5.16 -4.81 -13.25
C PRO A 46 -5.25 -3.52 -12.42
N ARG A 47 -4.12 -2.99 -11.97
CA ARG A 47 -4.00 -1.67 -11.34
C ARG A 47 -3.04 -0.78 -12.11
N SER A 48 -3.37 0.50 -12.18
CA SER A 48 -2.53 1.57 -12.67
C SER A 48 -2.01 2.41 -11.50
N GLN A 49 -1.03 3.26 -11.78
CA GLN A 49 -0.54 4.22 -10.81
C GLN A 49 -1.65 5.19 -10.32
N ASN A 50 -2.60 5.55 -11.20
CA ASN A 50 -3.73 6.42 -10.83
C ASN A 50 -4.63 5.78 -9.77
N ASP A 51 -4.82 4.46 -9.81
CA ASP A 51 -5.58 3.77 -8.76
C ASP A 51 -4.93 3.99 -7.37
N TYR A 52 -3.59 4.00 -7.30
CA TYR A 52 -2.88 4.25 -6.05
C TYR A 52 -2.87 5.74 -5.65
N LEU A 53 -2.82 6.66 -6.61
CA LEU A 53 -2.95 8.10 -6.33
C LEU A 53 -4.31 8.44 -5.74
N ASP A 54 -5.37 7.84 -6.28
CA ASP A 54 -6.73 7.97 -5.76
C ASP A 54 -6.81 7.46 -4.32
N LEU A 55 -6.29 6.26 -4.05
CA LEU A 55 -6.19 5.74 -2.67
C LEU A 55 -5.39 6.66 -1.74
N ALA A 56 -4.23 7.16 -2.19
CA ALA A 56 -3.40 8.04 -1.40
C ALA A 56 -4.10 9.38 -1.10
N SER A 57 -4.91 9.90 -2.02
CA SER A 57 -5.69 11.12 -1.79
C SER A 57 -6.77 10.95 -0.72
N ARG A 58 -7.39 9.76 -0.64
CA ARG A 58 -8.54 9.47 0.23
C ARG A 58 -8.14 9.04 1.64
N PHE A 59 -7.03 8.31 1.78
CA PHE A 59 -6.68 7.64 3.02
C PHE A 59 -5.37 8.17 3.60
N GLN A 60 -5.38 8.43 4.91
CA GLN A 60 -4.20 8.81 5.67
C GLN A 60 -3.35 7.60 6.05
N THR A 61 -3.99 6.45 6.28
CA THR A 61 -3.33 5.20 6.62
C THR A 61 -3.88 4.06 5.75
N ILE A 62 -2.98 3.27 5.19
CA ILE A 62 -3.32 2.06 4.46
C ILE A 62 -2.71 0.86 5.19
N ILE A 63 -3.54 -0.16 5.42
CA ILE A 63 -3.10 -1.46 5.90
C ILE A 63 -3.04 -2.42 4.70
N LEU A 64 -1.92 -3.13 4.56
CA LEU A 64 -1.70 -4.12 3.51
C LEU A 64 -1.35 -5.48 4.12
N SER A 65 -2.26 -6.44 4.04
CA SER A 65 -1.99 -7.79 4.53
C SER A 65 -1.43 -8.73 3.46
N ASP A 66 -0.82 -9.81 3.94
CA ASP A 66 -0.45 -10.98 3.14
C ASP A 66 0.47 -10.66 1.95
N VAL A 67 1.46 -9.76 2.15
CA VAL A 67 2.49 -9.47 1.13
C VAL A 67 3.41 -10.69 0.99
N PRO A 68 3.37 -11.40 -0.14
CA PRO A 68 4.13 -12.63 -0.27
C PRO A 68 5.59 -12.34 -0.57
N ARG A 69 6.46 -13.32 -0.32
CA ARG A 69 7.76 -13.38 -1.01
C ARG A 69 7.52 -13.63 -2.50
N MET A 70 7.71 -12.62 -3.33
CA MET A 70 7.37 -12.66 -4.75
C MET A 70 8.42 -13.46 -5.54
N ALA A 71 7.94 -14.41 -6.35
CA ALA A 71 8.76 -15.15 -7.31
C ALA A 71 8.96 -14.35 -8.61
N ALA A 72 9.96 -14.71 -9.42
CA ALA A 72 10.23 -14.04 -10.71
C ALA A 72 9.03 -13.99 -11.67
N ARG A 73 8.12 -14.97 -11.59
CA ARG A 73 6.87 -15.01 -12.38
C ARG A 73 5.86 -13.93 -11.98
N GLN A 74 6.01 -13.33 -10.79
CA GLN A 74 5.15 -12.29 -10.23
C GLN A 74 5.68 -10.88 -10.54
N ALA A 75 6.39 -10.71 -11.66
CA ALA A 75 6.99 -9.44 -12.05
C ALA A 75 5.95 -8.31 -12.21
N SER A 76 4.72 -8.65 -12.59
CA SER A 76 3.64 -7.66 -12.72
C SER A 76 3.15 -7.16 -11.37
N GLU A 77 3.02 -8.07 -10.40
CA GLU A 77 2.68 -7.80 -9.01
C GLU A 77 3.78 -6.98 -8.33
N ALA A 78 5.05 -7.38 -8.51
CA ALA A 78 6.20 -6.66 -7.99
C ALA A 78 6.26 -5.21 -8.51
N ARG A 79 6.02 -5.01 -9.81
CA ARG A 79 5.94 -3.66 -10.41
C ARG A 79 4.81 -2.83 -9.82
N ARG A 80 3.62 -3.43 -9.63
CA ARG A 80 2.47 -2.75 -9.01
C ARG A 80 2.73 -2.42 -7.55
N PHE A 81 3.39 -3.30 -6.81
CA PHE A 81 3.82 -3.04 -5.45
C PHE A 81 4.82 -1.89 -5.39
N THR A 82 5.80 -1.82 -6.30
CA THR A 82 6.68 -0.65 -6.42
C THR A 82 5.89 0.64 -6.65
N TRP A 83 4.91 0.66 -7.57
CA TRP A 83 4.07 1.84 -7.78
C TRP A 83 3.27 2.24 -6.53
N LEU A 84 2.70 1.26 -5.83
CA LEU A 84 1.99 1.49 -4.58
C LEU A 84 2.92 2.16 -3.56
N ILE A 85 4.07 1.55 -3.26
CA ILE A 85 5.04 2.09 -2.28
C ILE A 85 5.50 3.48 -2.67
N ASP A 86 5.81 3.71 -3.94
CA ASP A 86 6.27 5.01 -4.42
C ASP A 86 5.21 6.10 -4.19
N VAL A 87 3.95 5.82 -4.55
CA VAL A 87 2.85 6.75 -4.35
C VAL A 87 2.58 7.01 -2.86
N LEU A 88 2.54 5.97 -2.03
CA LEU A 88 2.33 6.13 -0.59
C LEU A 88 3.48 6.92 0.05
N TYR A 89 4.71 6.61 -0.35
CA TYR A 89 5.92 7.29 0.09
C TYR A 89 5.86 8.79 -0.24
N ASP A 90 5.55 9.12 -1.49
CA ASP A 90 5.49 10.50 -1.99
C ASP A 90 4.39 11.29 -1.29
N HIS A 91 3.20 10.71 -1.09
CA HIS A 91 2.07 11.38 -0.44
C HIS A 91 2.09 11.36 1.09
N LYS A 92 3.14 10.80 1.70
CA LYS A 92 3.25 10.66 3.16
C LYS A 92 2.05 9.89 3.76
N VAL A 93 1.63 8.83 3.07
CA VAL A 93 0.60 7.90 3.57
C VAL A 93 1.26 6.92 4.53
N LYS A 94 0.66 6.72 5.69
CA LYS A 94 1.15 5.75 6.68
C LYS A 94 0.84 4.34 6.19
N LEU A 95 1.84 3.48 6.16
CA LEU A 95 1.70 2.09 5.75
C LEU A 95 1.89 1.17 6.95
N ILE A 96 0.94 0.27 7.16
CA ILE A 96 1.07 -0.87 8.06
C ILE A 96 0.96 -2.11 7.20
N MET A 97 1.97 -2.98 7.20
CA MET A 97 1.94 -4.18 6.37
C MET A 97 2.32 -5.44 7.13
N SER A 98 1.79 -6.58 6.68
CA SER A 98 2.30 -7.90 7.03
C SER A 98 2.89 -8.55 5.80
N ALA A 99 4.09 -9.11 5.93
CA ALA A 99 4.81 -9.77 4.86
C ALA A 99 5.32 -11.15 5.29
N ASP A 100 5.46 -12.07 4.33
CA ASP A 100 6.00 -13.42 4.55
C ASP A 100 7.50 -13.44 4.86
N CYS A 101 8.22 -12.36 4.53
CA CYS A 101 9.65 -12.22 4.72
C CYS A 101 10.03 -10.75 4.94
N GLU A 102 11.30 -10.52 5.28
CA GLU A 102 11.84 -9.16 5.41
C GLU A 102 11.79 -8.40 4.07
N PRO A 103 11.75 -7.04 4.09
CA PRO A 103 11.66 -6.22 2.89
C PRO A 103 12.68 -6.54 1.80
N GLU A 104 13.94 -6.81 2.19
CA GLU A 104 15.05 -7.15 1.30
C GLU A 104 14.83 -8.46 0.53
N GLU A 105 14.01 -9.37 1.09
CA GLU A 105 13.74 -10.67 0.51
C GLU A 105 12.47 -10.72 -0.35
N LEU A 106 11.65 -9.66 -0.32
CA LEU A 106 10.34 -9.60 -0.99
C LEU A 106 10.42 -9.89 -2.48
N TYR A 107 11.46 -9.43 -3.18
CA TYR A 107 11.63 -9.68 -4.61
C TYR A 107 13.11 -9.59 -5.02
N VAL A 108 13.77 -10.75 -5.03
CA VAL A 108 15.24 -10.85 -5.26
C VAL A 108 15.63 -11.30 -6.67
N GLN A 109 14.66 -11.79 -7.47
CA GLN A 109 14.92 -12.35 -8.79
C GLN A 109 13.78 -12.06 -9.76
N GLY A 110 14.13 -11.84 -11.03
CA GLY A 110 13.18 -11.54 -12.10
C GLY A 110 13.38 -10.13 -12.69
N PRO A 111 12.50 -9.72 -13.63
CA PRO A 111 12.54 -8.40 -14.23
C PRO A 111 12.55 -7.29 -13.17
N MET A 112 13.46 -6.32 -13.32
CA MET A 112 13.62 -5.16 -12.43
C MET A 112 13.96 -5.47 -10.96
N ALA A 113 14.32 -6.71 -10.60
CA ALA A 113 14.70 -7.05 -9.23
C ALA A 113 15.93 -6.24 -8.75
N ASN A 114 16.85 -5.93 -9.66
CA ASN A 114 18.00 -5.05 -9.41
C ASN A 114 17.60 -3.62 -9.03
N GLU A 115 16.39 -3.17 -9.38
CA GLU A 115 15.86 -1.84 -9.06
C GLU A 115 14.97 -1.86 -7.81
N PHE A 116 14.51 -3.03 -7.39
CA PHE A 116 13.57 -3.22 -6.29
C PHE A 116 14.15 -2.79 -4.93
N HIS A 117 15.48 -2.75 -4.79
CA HIS A 117 16.13 -2.19 -3.60
C HIS A 117 15.69 -0.76 -3.27
N ARG A 118 15.29 0.04 -4.28
CA ARG A 118 14.75 1.39 -4.04
C ARG A 118 13.39 1.35 -3.32
N THR A 119 12.55 0.38 -3.68
CA THR A 119 11.29 0.11 -2.97
C THR A 119 11.57 -0.31 -1.53
N VAL A 120 12.57 -1.16 -1.32
CA VAL A 120 12.99 -1.58 0.04
C VAL A 120 13.47 -0.40 0.88
N SER A 121 14.34 0.46 0.34
CA SER A 121 14.80 1.66 1.06
C SER A 121 13.64 2.56 1.49
N ARG A 122 12.64 2.77 0.63
CA ARG A 122 11.43 3.52 0.98
C ARG A 122 10.64 2.86 2.09
N ILE A 123 10.43 1.54 2.03
CA ILE A 123 9.73 0.79 3.09
C ILE A 123 10.44 0.97 4.44
N LEU A 124 11.77 0.88 4.47
CA LEU A 124 12.53 1.06 5.69
C LEU A 124 12.43 2.49 6.22
N GLU A 125 12.49 3.49 5.34
CA GLU A 125 12.33 4.89 5.72
C GLU A 125 10.91 5.19 6.24
N MET A 126 9.87 4.58 5.66
CA MET A 126 8.48 4.72 6.11
C MET A 126 8.24 4.20 7.54
N GLN A 127 9.13 3.35 8.05
CA GLN A 127 9.11 2.88 9.45
C GLN A 127 9.78 3.86 10.42
N SER A 128 10.52 4.84 9.91
CA SER A 128 11.21 5.80 10.76
C SER A 128 10.22 6.70 11.49
N ARG A 129 10.59 7.11 12.71
CA ARG A 129 9.80 8.06 13.50
C ARG A 129 9.57 9.38 12.75
N GLU A 130 10.61 9.87 12.09
CA GLU A 130 10.54 11.09 11.27
C GLU A 130 9.46 10.99 10.20
N TYR A 131 9.39 9.88 9.48
CA TYR A 131 8.37 9.66 8.47
C TYR A 131 6.97 9.59 9.11
N LEU A 132 6.81 8.85 10.21
CA LEU A 132 5.53 8.68 10.89
C LEU A 132 4.98 9.97 11.51
N GLU A 133 5.86 10.90 11.89
CA GLU A 133 5.53 12.23 12.42
C GLU A 133 5.38 13.29 11.32
N SER A 134 5.75 13.00 10.07
CA SER A 134 5.65 13.95 8.95
C SER A 134 4.20 14.26 8.54
N GLU A 135 3.97 15.49 8.08
CA GLU A 135 2.66 15.91 7.56
C GLU A 135 2.38 15.31 6.18
N ARG A 136 1.08 15.12 5.91
CA ARG A 136 0.57 14.63 4.62
C ARG A 136 0.97 15.58 3.48
N ARG A 137 1.38 15.02 2.34
CA ARG A 137 1.54 15.81 1.10
C ARG A 137 0.25 15.73 0.30
N GLU A 138 -0.47 16.84 0.24
CA GLU A 138 -1.72 16.95 -0.51
C GLU A 138 -1.50 16.68 -2.00
N THR A 139 -2.40 15.90 -2.58
CA THR A 139 -2.48 15.76 -4.03
C THR A 139 -3.08 17.06 -4.56
N VAL A 140 -2.31 17.84 -5.33
CA VAL A 140 -2.89 18.97 -6.08
C VAL A 140 -3.88 18.36 -7.07
N ALA A 141 -5.17 18.57 -6.82
CA ALA A 141 -6.20 18.23 -7.79
C ALA A 141 -5.95 19.07 -9.05
N LEU A 142 -5.58 18.41 -10.15
CA LEU A 142 -5.56 19.00 -11.49
C LEU A 142 -6.98 19.01 -12.07
#